data_AF-A0A3B3U4R7-F1
#
_entry.id   AF-A0A3B3U4R7-F1
#
_cell.length_a   1.000
_cell.length_b   1.000
_cell.length_c   1.000
_cell.angle_alpha   90.00
_cell.angle_beta   90.00
_cell.angle_gamma   90.00
#
_symmetry.space_group_name_H-M   'P 1'
#
loop_
_entity.id
_entity.type
_entity.pdbx_description
1 polymer ?
#
loop_
_entity_poly.entity_id
_entity_poly.type
_entity_poly.pdbx_seq_one_letter_code
_entity_poly.pdbx_strand_id
1 'polypeptide(L)'
;MEIGGRCKTRLFLFGPKLVSRSDPRGIHKYLVVYALFSFVLLTHASPAKSCDKSCNSGKCINGSCVCERGWVGDQCQHCQGRFKLTEPSGYLTDGPFNYKFKTKCTWLIEANPNAVLRLRFNHFATECSWDHMYVYDGDSVYAPLVAVFSGLIVPETRGNETVPEVETTSGYALLHFFSDAAYNLTGFNILYSINSCPNNCSGHGKCTPGNSAASRVYCECDKYWKGEACDIPYCRNNCGSPDHGYCDLTGEKLCVCNDSCPLTAPYYIFPAGRRQKLLHDGT
;
A
#
# COMPACT_ATOMS: atom_id res chain seq x y z
N MET A 1 -27.40 16.40 46.62
CA MET A 1 -25.96 16.48 46.94
C MET A 1 -25.31 17.26 45.80
N GLU A 2 -25.42 18.58 45.86
CA GLU A 2 -24.78 19.54 44.97
C GLU A 2 -24.66 20.84 45.78
N ILE A 3 -23.44 21.34 45.95
CA ILE A 3 -23.13 22.61 46.59
C ILE A 3 -22.07 23.27 45.72
N GLY A 4 -22.31 24.53 45.34
CA GLY A 4 -21.33 25.41 44.68
C GLY A 4 -21.92 26.02 43.41
N GLY A 5 -22.41 27.25 43.38
CA GLY A 5 -21.88 28.45 44.02
C GLY A 5 -21.43 29.42 42.92
N ARG A 6 -22.39 30.09 42.27
CA ARG A 6 -22.14 31.20 41.34
C ARG A 6 -21.57 32.38 42.12
N CYS A 7 -20.30 32.70 41.92
CA CYS A 7 -19.73 33.94 42.44
C CYS A 7 -19.93 35.08 41.42
N LYS A 8 -20.89 35.97 41.73
CA LYS A 8 -20.97 37.33 41.20
C LYS A 8 -19.86 38.14 41.87
N THR A 9 -18.89 38.64 41.11
CA THR A 9 -17.95 39.65 41.63
C THR A 9 -18.33 41.02 41.12
N ARG A 10 -18.77 41.86 42.06
CA ARG A 10 -19.02 43.30 41.92
C ARG A 10 -17.77 44.00 41.40
N LEU A 11 -17.97 44.87 40.41
CA LEU A 11 -17.03 45.88 39.98
C LEU A 11 -16.84 46.90 41.11
N PHE A 12 -15.75 46.79 41.88
CA PHE A 12 -15.29 47.87 42.74
C PHE A 12 -14.33 48.75 41.93
N LEU A 13 -14.86 49.89 41.45
CA LEU A 13 -14.05 50.97 40.91
C LEU A 13 -13.30 51.65 42.06
N PHE A 14 -12.08 51.19 42.35
CA PHE A 14 -11.10 52.00 43.06
C PHE A 14 -10.35 52.84 42.03
N GLY A 15 -10.83 54.07 41.82
CA GLY A 15 -10.08 55.06 41.06
C GLY A 15 -8.77 55.40 41.79
N PRO A 16 -7.60 55.28 41.17
CA PRO A 16 -6.40 55.85 41.74
C PRO A 16 -6.53 57.38 41.72
N LYS A 17 -6.47 58.01 42.90
CA LYS A 17 -6.21 59.45 43.02
C LYS A 17 -4.90 59.74 42.28
N LEU A 18 -5.00 60.49 41.18
CA LEU A 18 -3.85 61.07 40.49
C LEU A 18 -3.21 62.11 41.41
N VAL A 19 -2.26 61.66 42.24
CA VAL A 19 -1.31 62.55 42.89
C VAL A 19 -0.23 62.85 41.86
N SER A 20 -0.31 64.07 41.33
CA SER A 20 0.72 64.71 40.53
C SER A 20 2.01 64.78 41.33
N ARG A 21 2.99 63.92 40.98
CA ARG A 21 4.40 64.22 41.15
C ARG A 21 5.18 63.57 40.02
N SER A 22 5.37 64.35 38.96
CA SER A 22 6.25 64.05 37.85
C SER A 22 7.70 63.97 38.35
N ASP A 23 8.17 62.76 38.67
CA ASP A 23 9.62 62.47 38.71
C ASP A 23 10.00 61.71 37.43
N PRO A 24 10.71 62.35 36.48
CA PRO A 24 11.09 61.75 35.19
C PRO A 24 11.93 60.47 35.32
N ARG A 25 12.49 60.23 36.51
CA ARG A 25 13.40 59.10 36.79
C ARG A 25 12.68 57.78 37.07
N GLY A 26 11.41 57.79 37.49
CA GLY A 26 10.63 56.57 37.79
C GLY A 26 10.08 55.88 36.54
N ILE A 27 9.61 56.67 35.58
CA ILE A 27 9.08 56.18 34.28
C ILE A 27 10.19 55.53 33.48
N HIS A 28 11.39 56.13 33.50
CA HIS A 28 12.57 55.58 32.84
C HIS A 28 12.97 54.22 33.41
N LYS A 29 12.88 54.03 34.73
CA LYS A 29 13.17 52.74 35.38
C LYS A 29 12.16 51.66 34.99
N TYR A 30 10.87 51.99 34.97
CA TYR A 30 9.82 51.04 34.55
C TYR A 30 9.95 50.67 33.06
N LEU A 31 10.24 51.63 32.18
CA LEU A 31 10.48 51.37 30.76
C LEU A 31 11.72 50.51 30.54
N VAL A 32 12.80 50.74 31.29
CA VAL A 32 14.03 49.93 31.21
C VAL A 32 13.77 48.51 31.73
N VAL A 33 13.05 48.35 32.84
CA VAL A 33 12.70 47.01 33.36
C VAL A 33 11.78 46.27 32.39
N TYR A 34 10.76 46.93 31.83
CA TYR A 34 9.87 46.32 30.85
C TYR A 34 10.60 45.98 29.55
N ALA A 35 11.51 46.83 29.07
CA ALA A 35 12.36 46.57 27.92
C ALA A 35 13.32 45.40 28.18
N LEU A 36 13.92 45.30 29.37
CA LEU A 36 14.77 44.17 29.76
C LEU A 36 13.96 42.87 29.87
N PHE A 37 12.77 42.90 30.46
CA PHE A 37 11.88 41.74 30.55
C PHE A 37 11.37 41.30 29.17
N SER A 38 11.08 42.26 28.28
CA SER A 38 10.71 42.01 26.88
C SER A 38 11.88 41.42 26.11
N PHE A 39 13.11 41.92 26.32
CA PHE A 39 14.33 41.35 25.75
C PHE A 39 14.57 39.91 26.25
N VAL A 40 14.33 39.62 27.54
CA VAL A 40 14.45 38.27 28.10
C VAL A 40 13.35 37.33 27.57
N LEU A 41 12.14 37.83 27.29
CA LEU A 41 11.08 37.06 26.64
C LEU A 41 11.37 36.83 25.14
N LEU A 42 12.01 37.79 24.46
CA LEU A 42 12.45 37.68 23.06
C LEU A 42 13.67 36.75 22.89
N THR A 43 14.56 36.64 23.89
CA THR A 43 15.74 35.76 23.83
C THR A 43 15.45 34.28 24.08
N HIS A 44 14.25 33.92 24.55
CA HIS A 44 13.83 32.53 24.76
C HIS A 44 13.03 31.93 23.60
N ALA A 45 12.71 32.69 22.56
CA ALA A 45 12.20 32.14 21.31
C ALA A 45 13.38 31.70 20.43
N SER A 46 14.06 30.62 20.83
CA SER A 46 15.04 29.97 19.95
C SER A 46 14.29 29.50 18.70
N PRO A 47 14.71 29.87 17.48
CA PRO A 47 14.06 29.40 16.26
C PRO A 47 14.09 27.87 16.25
N ALA A 48 12.96 27.24 15.93
CA ALA A 48 12.90 25.78 15.81
C ALA A 48 14.02 25.32 14.87
N LYS A 49 14.99 24.57 15.41
CA LYS A 49 16.11 24.07 14.62
C LYS A 49 15.54 23.20 13.50
N SER A 50 15.72 23.60 12.25
CA SER A 50 15.26 22.80 11.11
C SER A 50 16.08 21.51 11.05
N CYS A 51 15.44 20.41 10.67
CA CYS A 51 16.19 19.18 10.40
C CYS A 51 17.02 19.38 9.12
N ASP A 52 18.33 19.19 9.24
CA ASP A 52 19.27 19.24 8.11
C ASP A 52 18.96 18.15 7.07
N LYS A 53 18.39 17.04 7.53
CA LYS A 53 18.01 15.87 6.73
C LYS A 53 16.49 15.70 6.69
N SER A 54 15.97 15.25 5.56
CA SER A 54 14.53 14.93 5.42
C SER A 54 14.16 13.76 6.33
N CYS A 55 13.05 13.89 7.07
CA CYS A 55 12.44 12.81 7.83
C CYS A 55 11.45 12.08 6.92
N ASN A 56 11.79 10.87 6.47
CA ASN A 56 11.06 10.17 5.42
C ASN A 56 9.70 9.66 5.92
N SER A 57 9.71 8.90 7.02
CA SER A 57 8.51 8.35 7.67
C SER A 57 8.38 8.87 9.09
N GLY A 58 8.38 10.20 9.23
CA GLY A 58 8.39 10.86 10.54
C GLY A 58 8.20 12.36 10.45
N LYS A 59 8.27 13.01 11.61
CA LYS A 59 8.15 14.47 11.74
C LYS A 59 9.43 15.05 12.30
N CYS A 60 9.86 16.17 11.74
CA CYS A 60 10.97 16.94 12.27
C CYS A 60 10.51 17.69 13.53
N ILE A 61 11.15 17.43 14.67
CA ILE A 61 10.90 18.13 15.94
C ILE A 61 12.24 18.56 16.52
N ASN A 62 12.45 19.88 16.65
CA ASN A 62 13.67 20.48 17.23
C ASN A 62 14.99 19.97 16.61
N GLY A 63 15.01 19.77 15.29
CA GLY A 63 16.20 19.33 14.56
C GLY A 63 16.46 17.82 14.63
N SER A 64 15.55 17.04 15.22
CA SER A 64 15.60 15.58 15.28
C SER A 64 14.35 14.97 14.61
N CYS A 65 14.52 13.87 13.89
CA CYS A 65 13.40 13.13 13.30
C CYS A 65 12.76 12.23 14.35
N VAL A 66 11.46 12.44 14.58
CA VAL A 66 10.62 11.55 15.39
C VAL A 66 9.84 10.64 14.45
N CYS A 67 10.15 9.35 14.49
CA CYS A 67 9.61 8.37 13.55
C CYS A 67 8.20 7.93 13.87
N GLU A 68 7.44 7.64 12.83
CA GLU A 68 6.16 6.96 12.95
C GLU A 68 6.36 5.52 13.45
N ARG A 69 5.30 4.93 14.01
CA ARG A 69 5.37 3.57 14.56
C ARG A 69 5.82 2.59 13.47
N GLY A 70 6.81 1.78 13.81
CA GLY A 70 7.40 0.79 12.91
C GLY A 70 8.63 1.27 12.14
N TRP A 71 8.88 2.59 12.10
CA TRP A 71 10.04 3.20 11.44
C TRP A 71 11.14 3.58 12.42
N VAL A 72 12.39 3.50 11.97
CA VAL A 72 13.61 3.79 12.74
C VAL A 72 14.71 4.41 11.86
N GLY A 73 15.77 4.88 12.53
CA GLY A 73 16.93 5.51 11.89
C GLY A 73 16.86 7.04 11.97
N ASP A 74 17.99 7.70 11.71
CA ASP A 74 18.13 9.15 11.85
C ASP A 74 17.17 9.95 10.96
N GLN A 75 16.69 9.35 9.87
CA GLN A 75 15.74 9.91 8.92
C GLN A 75 14.43 9.12 8.87
N CYS A 76 14.20 8.19 9.80
CA CYS A 76 13.04 7.28 9.79
C CYS A 76 12.94 6.49 8.47
N GLN A 77 14.08 6.03 7.98
CA GLN A 77 14.23 5.46 6.64
C GLN A 77 14.22 3.93 6.61
N HIS A 78 14.18 3.26 7.76
CA HIS A 78 14.19 1.79 7.83
C HIS A 78 12.99 1.31 8.63
N CYS A 79 12.35 0.23 8.18
CA CYS A 79 11.38 -0.47 9.00
C CYS A 79 12.10 -1.27 10.10
N GLN A 80 11.51 -1.44 11.29
CA GLN A 80 12.00 -2.36 12.33
C GLN A 80 10.87 -2.84 13.27
N GLY A 81 9.62 -2.53 12.97
CA GLY A 81 8.49 -2.82 13.86
C GLY A 81 7.28 -3.38 13.16
N ARG A 82 6.12 -3.11 13.77
CA ARG A 82 4.83 -3.63 13.34
C ARG A 82 3.96 -2.50 12.82
N PHE A 83 3.36 -2.72 11.67
CA PHE A 83 2.46 -1.81 10.99
C PHE A 83 1.05 -2.41 10.99
N LYS A 84 0.06 -1.55 11.18
CA LYS A 84 -1.35 -1.92 11.09
C LYS A 84 -1.98 -1.08 9.99
N LEU A 85 -2.55 -1.73 8.99
CA LEU A 85 -3.10 -1.13 7.79
C LEU A 85 -4.59 -1.48 7.70
N THR A 86 -5.44 -0.46 7.62
CA THR A 86 -6.90 -0.60 7.57
C THR A 86 -7.52 0.09 6.36
N GLU A 87 -6.71 0.77 5.55
CA GLU A 87 -7.19 1.45 4.36
C GLU A 87 -7.58 0.44 3.28
N PRO A 88 -8.55 0.75 2.39
CA PRO A 88 -8.99 -0.17 1.33
C PRO A 88 -7.87 -0.60 0.37
N SER A 89 -6.82 0.21 0.22
CA SER A 89 -5.65 -0.09 -0.58
C SER A 89 -4.45 0.73 -0.11
N GLY A 90 -3.24 0.27 -0.42
CA GLY A 90 -2.01 1.00 -0.11
C GLY A 90 -0.76 0.21 -0.43
N TYR A 91 0.39 0.69 0.02
CA TYR A 91 1.69 0.09 -0.27
C TYR A 91 2.44 -0.31 1.00
N LEU A 92 3.13 -1.46 0.92
CA LEU A 92 4.07 -1.93 1.93
C LEU A 92 5.47 -1.78 1.37
N THR A 93 6.37 -1.18 2.14
CA THR A 93 7.77 -0.94 1.77
C THR A 93 8.65 -0.97 3.01
N ASP A 94 9.91 -1.37 2.82
CA ASP A 94 10.96 -1.37 3.84
C ASP A 94 11.65 -0.01 4.02
N GLY A 95 11.44 0.92 3.09
CA GLY A 95 11.98 2.27 3.11
C GLY A 95 12.29 2.82 1.72
N PRO A 96 12.82 4.06 1.63
CA PRO A 96 13.16 4.70 0.35
C PRO A 96 14.53 4.32 -0.21
N PHE A 97 15.30 3.50 0.52
CA PHE A 97 16.62 3.01 0.14
C PHE A 97 16.64 1.49 0.24
N ASN A 98 17.80 0.87 -0.03
CA ASN A 98 17.98 -0.55 0.23
C ASN A 98 17.57 -0.92 1.66
N TYR A 99 16.95 -2.10 1.81
CA TYR A 99 16.55 -2.59 3.12
C TYR A 99 17.75 -2.75 4.05
N LYS A 100 17.49 -2.71 5.35
CA LYS A 100 18.52 -2.87 6.37
C LYS A 100 18.70 -4.35 6.70
N PHE A 101 19.94 -4.80 6.90
CA PHE A 101 20.23 -6.13 7.45
C PHE A 101 19.76 -6.25 8.92
N LYS A 102 19.63 -7.47 9.43
CA LYS A 102 19.18 -7.84 10.79
C LYS A 102 17.86 -7.21 11.17
N THR A 103 16.98 -7.08 10.19
CA THR A 103 15.74 -6.33 10.32
C THR A 103 14.55 -7.27 10.30
N LYS A 104 13.54 -6.93 11.11
CA LYS A 104 12.28 -7.64 11.18
C LYS A 104 11.16 -6.64 11.09
N CYS A 105 10.32 -6.79 10.09
CA CYS A 105 9.19 -5.89 9.86
C CYS A 105 7.93 -6.71 9.66
N THR A 106 6.82 -6.26 10.21
CA THR A 106 5.56 -7.00 10.13
C THR A 106 4.43 -6.06 9.79
N TRP A 107 3.65 -6.39 8.76
CA TRP A 107 2.46 -5.64 8.38
C TRP A 107 1.24 -6.51 8.64
N LEU A 108 0.31 -6.01 9.43
CA LEU A 108 -1.02 -6.58 9.58
C LEU A 108 -2.00 -5.72 8.79
N ILE A 109 -2.58 -6.30 7.75
CA ILE A 109 -3.67 -5.70 6.99
C ILE A 109 -4.97 -6.26 7.58
N GLU A 110 -5.83 -5.36 8.04
CA GLU A 110 -7.12 -5.69 8.65
C GLU A 110 -8.25 -5.15 7.77
N ALA A 111 -9.08 -6.06 7.28
CA ALA A 111 -10.31 -5.78 6.58
C ALA A 111 -11.51 -6.31 7.38
N ASN A 112 -12.68 -6.33 6.75
CA ASN A 112 -13.84 -7.02 7.33
C ASN A 112 -13.60 -8.54 7.29
N PRO A 113 -14.11 -9.31 8.28
CA PRO A 113 -14.02 -10.76 8.25
C PRO A 113 -14.55 -11.35 6.94
N ASN A 114 -13.81 -12.32 6.40
CA ASN A 114 -14.09 -12.96 5.10
C ASN A 114 -13.96 -12.04 3.87
N ALA A 115 -13.39 -10.84 4.01
CA ALA A 115 -13.02 -10.01 2.86
C ALA A 115 -11.84 -10.65 2.12
N VAL A 116 -11.82 -10.47 0.81
CA VAL A 116 -10.71 -10.94 -0.03
C VAL A 116 -9.66 -9.84 -0.11
N LEU A 117 -8.41 -10.14 0.23
CA LEU A 117 -7.29 -9.21 0.03
C LEU A 117 -6.34 -9.77 -1.03
N ARG A 118 -5.93 -8.89 -1.94
CA ARG A 118 -4.97 -9.19 -3.01
C ARG A 118 -3.68 -8.41 -2.78
N LEU A 119 -2.56 -9.12 -2.86
CA LEU A 119 -1.21 -8.60 -2.69
C LEU A 119 -0.46 -8.72 -4.01
N ARG A 120 -0.02 -7.58 -4.55
CA ARG A 120 0.70 -7.50 -5.82
C ARG A 120 2.12 -7.02 -5.60
N PHE A 121 3.08 -7.87 -5.97
CA PHE A 121 4.52 -7.64 -5.77
C PHE A 121 5.10 -6.82 -6.91
N ASN A 122 4.81 -5.51 -6.96
CA ASN A 122 5.26 -4.63 -8.04
C ASN A 122 6.79 -4.56 -8.17
N HIS A 123 7.49 -4.67 -7.04
CA HIS A 123 8.94 -4.76 -6.96
C HIS A 123 9.32 -5.61 -5.75
N PHE A 124 10.23 -6.56 -5.93
CA PHE A 124 10.79 -7.36 -4.86
C PHE A 124 12.24 -7.73 -5.20
N ALA A 125 13.19 -7.31 -4.39
CA ALA A 125 14.60 -7.62 -4.56
C ALA A 125 15.23 -7.79 -3.18
N THR A 126 15.43 -9.06 -2.81
CA THR A 126 15.96 -9.49 -1.51
C THR A 126 17.03 -10.55 -1.72
N GLU A 127 17.90 -10.77 -0.73
CA GLU A 127 18.93 -11.79 -0.82
C GLU A 127 18.30 -13.18 -0.94
N CYS A 128 18.61 -13.86 -2.05
CA CYS A 128 18.05 -15.17 -2.35
C CYS A 128 18.47 -16.21 -1.30
N SER A 129 17.50 -16.96 -0.78
CA SER A 129 17.67 -18.04 0.22
C SER A 129 18.04 -17.60 1.64
N TRP A 130 18.24 -16.30 1.89
CA TRP A 130 18.61 -15.77 3.21
C TRP A 130 17.54 -14.84 3.76
N ASP A 131 17.04 -13.94 2.91
CA ASP A 131 16.01 -12.98 3.26
C ASP A 131 14.65 -13.45 2.76
N HIS A 132 13.65 -13.34 3.63
CA HIS A 132 12.35 -13.97 3.41
C HIS A 132 11.19 -13.04 3.76
N MET A 133 10.19 -13.03 2.88
CA MET A 133 8.87 -12.47 3.13
C MET A 133 7.87 -13.62 3.28
N TYR A 134 7.29 -13.75 4.46
CA TYR A 134 6.22 -14.71 4.76
C TYR A 134 4.87 -14.01 4.67
N VAL A 135 3.89 -14.66 4.04
CA VAL A 135 2.52 -14.16 3.92
C VAL A 135 1.57 -15.17 4.53
N TYR A 136 0.79 -14.74 5.53
CA TYR A 136 -0.20 -15.56 6.22
C TYR A 136 -1.62 -15.04 5.96
N ASP A 137 -2.57 -15.95 5.71
CA ASP A 137 -4.01 -15.64 5.60
C ASP A 137 -4.65 -15.63 6.99
N GLY A 138 -4.44 -14.53 7.72
CA GLY A 138 -4.95 -14.34 9.07
C GLY A 138 -4.24 -13.21 9.80
N ASP A 139 -4.55 -13.06 11.09
CA ASP A 139 -4.06 -11.97 11.95
C ASP A 139 -2.73 -12.26 12.66
N SER A 140 -2.22 -13.48 12.53
CA SER A 140 -1.06 -13.97 13.28
C SER A 140 -0.22 -14.98 12.49
N VAL A 141 1.00 -15.24 12.98
CA VAL A 141 1.91 -16.25 12.41
C VAL A 141 1.43 -17.69 12.58
N TYR A 142 0.34 -17.90 13.32
CA TYR A 142 -0.29 -19.21 13.50
C TYR A 142 -1.37 -19.49 12.45
N ALA A 143 -1.71 -18.49 11.64
CA ALA A 143 -2.65 -18.64 10.54
C ALA A 143 -2.01 -19.42 9.37
N PRO A 144 -2.81 -19.88 8.39
CA PRO A 144 -2.27 -20.56 7.21
C PRO A 144 -1.22 -19.72 6.47
N LEU A 145 -0.03 -20.30 6.27
CA LEU A 145 1.02 -19.71 5.44
C LEU A 145 0.66 -19.90 3.96
N VAL A 146 0.41 -18.82 3.23
CA VAL A 146 -0.03 -18.87 1.83
C VAL A 146 1.10 -18.65 0.83
N ALA A 147 2.15 -17.92 1.21
CA ALA A 147 3.31 -17.70 0.35
C ALA A 147 4.59 -17.40 1.13
N VAL A 148 5.73 -17.73 0.53
CA VAL A 148 7.06 -17.33 0.98
C VAL A 148 7.84 -16.83 -0.24
N PHE A 149 8.38 -15.62 -0.15
CA PHE A 149 9.18 -15.00 -1.22
C PHE A 149 10.61 -14.72 -0.76
N SER A 150 11.56 -14.95 -1.67
CA SER A 150 12.98 -14.63 -1.53
C SER A 150 13.57 -14.42 -2.93
N GLY A 151 14.64 -13.63 -3.06
CA GLY A 151 15.26 -13.33 -4.34
C GLY A 151 14.62 -12.14 -5.08
N LEU A 152 14.52 -12.25 -6.40
CA LEU A 152 14.09 -11.18 -7.30
C LEU A 152 12.73 -11.47 -7.92
N ILE A 153 11.82 -10.49 -7.83
CA ILE A 153 10.58 -10.37 -8.58
C ILE A 153 10.54 -8.92 -9.05
N VAL A 154 11.24 -8.67 -10.15
CA VAL A 154 11.30 -7.37 -10.81
C VAL A 154 10.79 -7.61 -12.22
N PRO A 155 9.80 -6.84 -12.70
CA PRO A 155 9.35 -6.98 -14.09
C PRO A 155 10.54 -6.71 -15.03
N GLU A 156 11.18 -7.76 -15.56
CA GLU A 156 12.49 -7.60 -16.21
C GLU A 156 12.38 -6.91 -17.57
N THR A 157 11.20 -6.85 -18.19
CA THR A 157 10.95 -6.09 -19.44
C THR A 157 9.46 -6.01 -19.78
N ARG A 158 9.10 -5.17 -20.77
CA ARG A 158 7.74 -4.96 -21.33
C ARG A 158 7.01 -6.21 -21.88
N GLY A 159 7.48 -7.42 -21.58
CA GLY A 159 6.86 -8.67 -22.03
C GLY A 159 6.27 -9.42 -20.85
N ASN A 160 4.95 -9.36 -20.70
CA ASN A 160 4.03 -10.36 -20.11
C ASN A 160 4.50 -11.20 -18.89
N GLU A 161 5.46 -10.75 -18.09
CA GLU A 161 5.82 -11.44 -16.86
C GLU A 161 4.76 -11.11 -15.82
N THR A 162 3.99 -12.12 -15.44
CA THR A 162 2.88 -12.01 -14.52
C THR A 162 3.45 -11.65 -13.16
N VAL A 163 3.26 -10.40 -12.73
CA VAL A 163 3.56 -9.98 -11.37
C VAL A 163 2.82 -10.94 -10.42
N PRO A 164 3.51 -11.66 -9.53
CA PRO A 164 2.87 -12.57 -8.60
C PRO A 164 1.81 -11.85 -7.79
N GLU A 165 0.60 -12.40 -7.81
CA GLU A 165 -0.53 -11.99 -6.99
C GLU A 165 -0.79 -13.07 -5.94
N VAL A 166 -0.89 -12.67 -4.68
CA VAL A 166 -1.27 -13.55 -3.57
C VAL A 166 -2.62 -13.11 -3.03
N GLU A 167 -3.52 -14.07 -2.89
CA GLU A 167 -4.85 -13.86 -2.34
C GLU A 167 -4.95 -14.39 -0.91
N THR A 168 -5.69 -13.66 -0.07
CA THR A 168 -6.08 -14.07 1.29
C THR A 168 -7.58 -13.87 1.45
N THR A 169 -8.23 -14.73 2.22
CA THR A 169 -9.71 -14.82 2.28
C THR A 169 -10.27 -14.68 3.67
N SER A 170 -9.44 -14.66 4.72
CA SER A 170 -9.88 -14.53 6.11
C SER A 170 -10.39 -13.13 6.47
N GLY A 171 -10.12 -12.12 5.64
CA GLY A 171 -10.27 -10.71 5.99
C GLY A 171 -9.03 -10.11 6.66
N TYR A 172 -7.97 -10.90 6.84
CA TYR A 172 -6.71 -10.46 7.41
C TYR A 172 -5.54 -10.97 6.57
N ALA A 173 -4.47 -10.19 6.50
CA ALA A 173 -3.20 -10.64 5.94
C ALA A 173 -2.05 -10.18 6.83
N LEU A 174 -1.22 -11.12 7.29
CA LEU A 174 0.00 -10.82 8.02
C LEU A 174 1.20 -11.07 7.11
N LEU A 175 1.96 -10.02 6.82
CA LEU A 175 3.23 -10.11 6.11
C LEU A 175 4.37 -9.94 7.12
N HIS A 176 5.34 -10.85 7.09
CA HIS A 176 6.51 -10.83 7.96
C HIS A 176 7.79 -10.89 7.13
N PHE A 177 8.54 -9.80 7.13
CA PHE A 177 9.86 -9.71 6.49
C PHE A 177 10.97 -9.92 7.51
N PHE A 178 11.94 -10.74 7.14
CA PHE A 178 13.15 -11.03 7.89
C PHE A 178 14.37 -10.88 6.99
N SER A 179 15.38 -10.14 7.45
CA SER A 179 16.71 -10.09 6.84
C SER A 179 17.82 -10.60 7.76
N ASP A 180 18.83 -11.22 7.17
CA ASP A 180 19.97 -11.85 7.83
C ASP A 180 21.07 -10.82 8.23
N ALA A 181 22.31 -11.26 8.49
CA ALA A 181 23.39 -10.36 8.89
C ALA A 181 24.19 -9.72 7.74
N ALA A 182 23.89 -10.05 6.49
CA ALA A 182 24.66 -9.71 5.31
C ALA A 182 23.78 -9.03 4.24
N TYR A 183 24.35 -8.89 3.03
CA TYR A 183 23.85 -8.26 1.80
C TYR A 183 22.45 -7.62 1.81
N ASN A 184 22.37 -6.38 1.31
CA ASN A 184 21.09 -5.76 1.02
C ASN A 184 20.92 -5.43 -0.45
N LEU A 185 19.67 -5.49 -0.89
CA LEU A 185 19.22 -5.08 -2.22
C LEU A 185 18.14 -4.00 -2.07
N THR A 186 17.47 -3.67 -3.17
CA THR A 186 16.53 -2.54 -3.25
C THR A 186 15.21 -2.75 -2.51
N GLY A 187 15.01 -3.91 -1.86
CA GLY A 187 13.86 -4.13 -0.99
C GLY A 187 12.61 -4.44 -1.77
N PHE A 188 11.46 -3.96 -1.29
CA PHE A 188 10.18 -4.30 -1.91
C PHE A 188 9.16 -3.17 -1.89
N ASN A 189 8.26 -3.25 -2.86
CA ASN A 189 7.08 -2.42 -2.97
C ASN A 189 5.89 -3.33 -3.33
N ILE A 190 5.04 -3.58 -2.34
CA ILE A 190 3.89 -4.47 -2.44
C ILE A 190 2.62 -3.63 -2.35
N LEU A 191 1.80 -3.67 -3.39
CA LEU A 191 0.46 -3.08 -3.39
C LEU A 191 -0.51 -4.07 -2.75
N TYR A 192 -1.30 -3.63 -1.77
CA TYR A 192 -2.44 -4.39 -1.28
C TYR A 192 -3.74 -3.73 -1.66
N SER A 193 -4.79 -4.53 -1.82
CA SER A 193 -6.14 -4.05 -2.08
C SER A 193 -7.17 -4.99 -1.44
N ILE A 194 -8.11 -4.40 -0.72
CA ILE A 194 -9.22 -5.07 -0.06
C ILE A 194 -10.40 -5.08 -1.03
N ASN A 195 -11.02 -6.24 -1.22
CA ASN A 195 -12.18 -6.44 -2.10
C ASN A 195 -11.93 -5.90 -3.52
N SER A 196 -10.72 -6.10 -4.07
CA SER A 196 -10.43 -5.83 -5.48
C SER A 196 -10.67 -7.08 -6.32
N CYS A 197 -11.05 -6.90 -7.59
CA CYS A 197 -11.20 -8.01 -8.53
C CYS A 197 -9.85 -8.37 -9.19
N PRO A 198 -9.64 -9.63 -9.59
CA PRO A 198 -8.39 -10.06 -10.21
C PRO A 198 -8.17 -9.31 -11.53
N ASN A 199 -6.95 -8.79 -11.73
CA ASN A 199 -6.55 -7.95 -12.87
C ASN A 199 -7.54 -6.81 -13.22
N ASN A 200 -8.32 -6.32 -12.24
CA ASN A 200 -9.39 -5.36 -12.48
C ASN A 200 -10.35 -5.79 -13.62
N CYS A 201 -10.69 -7.08 -13.66
CA CYS A 201 -11.51 -7.70 -14.69
C CYS A 201 -10.94 -7.55 -16.12
N SER A 202 -9.61 -7.42 -16.23
CA SER A 202 -8.86 -7.38 -17.49
C SER A 202 -9.34 -6.34 -18.52
N GLY A 203 -10.09 -5.33 -18.06
CA GLY A 203 -10.75 -4.34 -18.94
C GLY A 203 -11.93 -4.88 -19.75
N HIS A 204 -12.42 -6.08 -19.44
CA HIS A 204 -13.50 -6.78 -20.14
C HIS A 204 -14.65 -7.16 -19.20
N GLY A 205 -14.88 -6.36 -18.16
CA GLY A 205 -15.97 -6.56 -17.22
C GLY A 205 -16.00 -5.50 -16.14
N LYS A 206 -16.98 -5.63 -15.25
CA LYS A 206 -17.17 -4.74 -14.10
C LYS A 206 -16.94 -5.51 -12.81
N CYS A 207 -16.11 -4.96 -11.92
CA CYS A 207 -15.98 -5.50 -10.57
C CYS A 207 -17.23 -5.16 -9.76
N THR A 208 -17.94 -6.19 -9.29
CA THR A 208 -19.21 -6.06 -8.59
C THR A 208 -19.14 -6.71 -7.20
N PRO A 209 -19.68 -6.05 -6.16
CA PRO A 209 -19.81 -6.68 -4.84
C PRO A 209 -20.91 -7.73 -4.89
N GLY A 210 -20.62 -8.90 -4.33
CA GLY A 210 -21.58 -9.96 -4.15
C GLY A 210 -22.61 -9.62 -3.07
N ASN A 211 -23.81 -10.18 -3.20
CA ASN A 211 -24.94 -9.98 -2.28
C ASN A 211 -24.74 -10.61 -0.89
N SER A 212 -23.52 -11.00 -0.52
CA SER A 212 -23.21 -11.73 0.72
C SER A 212 -22.68 -10.77 1.79
N ALA A 213 -22.97 -11.06 3.07
CA ALA A 213 -22.45 -10.30 4.22
C ALA A 213 -20.91 -10.22 4.28
N ALA A 214 -20.21 -11.10 3.56
CA ALA A 214 -18.75 -11.12 3.40
C ALA A 214 -18.20 -10.09 2.39
N SER A 215 -19.05 -9.31 1.69
CA SER A 215 -18.64 -8.34 0.67
C SER A 215 -17.65 -8.87 -0.38
N ARG A 216 -17.68 -10.18 -0.66
CA ARG A 216 -16.85 -10.81 -1.70
C ARG A 216 -17.12 -10.13 -3.04
N VAL A 217 -16.07 -9.80 -3.79
CA VAL A 217 -16.21 -9.19 -5.12
C VAL A 217 -15.99 -10.23 -6.21
N TYR A 218 -16.64 -10.02 -7.35
CA TYR A 218 -16.46 -10.85 -8.55
C TYR A 218 -16.55 -9.98 -9.80
N CYS A 219 -15.93 -10.44 -10.89
CA CYS A 219 -16.06 -9.80 -12.18
C CYS A 219 -17.34 -10.24 -12.89
N GLU A 220 -18.19 -9.26 -13.21
CA GLU A 220 -19.27 -9.41 -14.17
C GLU A 220 -18.72 -9.12 -15.57
N CYS A 221 -18.45 -10.17 -16.35
CA CYS A 221 -17.79 -10.02 -17.64
C CYS A 221 -18.69 -9.45 -18.73
N ASP A 222 -18.08 -8.66 -19.62
CA ASP A 222 -18.69 -8.17 -20.83
C ASP A 222 -19.07 -9.33 -21.77
N LYS A 223 -19.96 -9.05 -22.71
CA LYS A 223 -20.35 -10.05 -23.73
C LYS A 223 -19.10 -10.56 -24.46
N TYR A 224 -19.03 -11.88 -24.63
CA TYR A 224 -17.90 -12.57 -25.26
C TYR A 224 -16.63 -12.65 -24.39
N TRP A 225 -16.73 -12.42 -23.08
CA TRP A 225 -15.65 -12.67 -22.12
C TRP A 225 -16.16 -13.50 -20.96
N LYS A 226 -15.27 -14.29 -20.37
CA LYS A 226 -15.54 -15.17 -19.23
C LYS A 226 -14.26 -15.38 -18.43
N GLY A 227 -14.36 -16.15 -17.35
CA GLY A 227 -13.26 -16.39 -16.43
C GLY A 227 -13.39 -15.47 -15.21
N GLU A 228 -12.63 -15.76 -14.17
CA GLU A 228 -12.70 -14.99 -12.92
C GLU A 228 -12.23 -13.54 -13.12
N ALA A 229 -11.25 -13.33 -14.00
CA ALA A 229 -10.70 -12.03 -14.35
C ALA A 229 -11.22 -11.48 -15.70
N CYS A 230 -12.21 -12.12 -16.33
CA CYS A 230 -12.71 -11.78 -17.68
C CYS A 230 -11.63 -11.72 -18.77
N ASP A 231 -10.57 -12.50 -18.62
CA ASP A 231 -9.43 -12.61 -19.53
C ASP A 231 -9.60 -13.71 -20.59
N ILE A 232 -10.62 -14.55 -20.45
CA ILE A 232 -10.86 -15.66 -21.38
C ILE A 232 -11.91 -15.23 -22.40
N PRO A 233 -11.59 -15.17 -23.71
CA PRO A 233 -12.58 -14.90 -24.72
C PRO A 233 -13.65 -16.01 -24.78
N TYR A 234 -14.86 -15.62 -25.14
CA TYR A 234 -16.03 -16.48 -25.35
C TYR A 234 -16.56 -16.24 -26.77
N CYS A 235 -17.07 -17.29 -27.42
CA CYS A 235 -17.30 -17.27 -28.86
C CYS A 235 -18.27 -16.16 -29.31
N ARG A 236 -17.85 -15.34 -30.27
CA ARG A 236 -18.71 -14.39 -30.97
C ARG A 236 -19.58 -15.13 -32.00
N ASN A 237 -20.88 -14.85 -32.03
CA ASN A 237 -21.85 -15.40 -33.00
C ASN A 237 -21.84 -16.94 -33.15
N ASN A 238 -21.55 -17.68 -32.08
CA ASN A 238 -21.42 -19.15 -32.10
C ASN A 238 -20.51 -19.65 -33.23
N CYS A 239 -19.44 -18.90 -33.54
CA CYS A 239 -18.44 -19.24 -34.56
C CYS A 239 -19.01 -19.37 -35.99
N GLY A 240 -20.15 -18.73 -36.26
CA GLY A 240 -20.83 -18.82 -37.55
C GLY A 240 -21.55 -20.15 -37.77
N SER A 241 -21.97 -20.82 -36.69
CA SER A 241 -22.74 -22.07 -36.75
C SER A 241 -24.04 -21.91 -37.53
N PRO A 242 -24.41 -22.89 -38.36
CA PRO A 242 -23.71 -24.17 -38.61
C PRO A 242 -22.63 -24.11 -39.70
N ASP A 243 -22.55 -23.03 -40.46
CA ASP A 243 -21.86 -23.00 -41.75
C ASP A 243 -20.32 -22.87 -41.63
N HIS A 244 -19.83 -22.13 -40.64
CA HIS A 244 -18.39 -21.83 -40.50
C HIS A 244 -17.71 -22.56 -39.33
N GLY A 245 -18.48 -22.97 -38.33
CA GLY A 245 -17.96 -23.61 -37.12
C GLY A 245 -18.97 -23.56 -36.00
N TYR A 246 -18.68 -24.21 -34.89
CA TYR A 246 -19.49 -24.19 -33.68
C TYR A 246 -18.65 -23.77 -32.48
N CYS A 247 -19.28 -23.16 -31.49
CA CYS A 247 -18.61 -22.94 -30.21
C CYS A 247 -18.63 -24.25 -29.42
N ASP A 248 -17.48 -24.87 -29.20
CA ASP A 248 -17.38 -25.98 -28.26
C ASP A 248 -17.49 -25.41 -26.84
N LEU A 249 -18.50 -25.83 -26.08
CA LEU A 249 -18.74 -25.39 -24.70
C LEU A 249 -18.18 -26.36 -23.65
N THR A 250 -17.68 -27.52 -24.09
CA THR A 250 -17.27 -28.64 -23.23
C THR A 250 -15.75 -28.74 -23.05
N GLY A 251 -14.95 -28.23 -23.98
CA GLY A 251 -13.48 -28.21 -23.92
C GLY A 251 -12.88 -26.87 -23.42
N GLU A 252 -11.91 -26.33 -24.14
CA GLU A 252 -11.26 -25.02 -23.89
C GLU A 252 -12.21 -23.81 -24.11
N LYS A 253 -13.46 -24.08 -24.49
CA LYS A 253 -14.52 -23.08 -24.69
C LYS A 253 -14.19 -22.09 -25.80
N LEU A 254 -13.71 -22.62 -26.93
CA LEU A 254 -13.19 -21.91 -28.10
C LEU A 254 -14.03 -22.24 -29.35
N CYS A 255 -13.83 -21.44 -30.40
CA CYS A 255 -14.43 -21.72 -31.69
C CYS A 255 -13.79 -22.92 -32.38
N VAL A 256 -14.60 -23.94 -32.67
CA VAL A 256 -14.24 -25.07 -33.52
C VAL A 256 -14.74 -24.78 -34.92
N CYS A 257 -13.82 -24.42 -35.81
CA CYS A 257 -14.12 -24.17 -37.21
C CYS A 257 -14.39 -25.48 -37.96
N ASN A 258 -15.31 -25.45 -38.92
CA ASN A 258 -15.37 -26.46 -39.97
C ASN A 258 -14.28 -26.12 -41.02
N ASP A 259 -13.87 -27.06 -41.89
CA ASP A 259 -12.68 -27.00 -42.80
C ASP A 259 -12.52 -25.74 -43.70
N SER A 260 -13.41 -24.75 -43.59
CA SER A 260 -13.47 -23.52 -44.35
C SER A 260 -13.77 -22.27 -43.49
N CYS A 261 -13.00 -22.05 -42.42
CA CYS A 261 -12.95 -20.73 -41.79
C CYS A 261 -12.12 -19.76 -42.67
N PRO A 262 -12.65 -18.62 -43.12
CA PRO A 262 -11.84 -17.64 -43.84
C PRO A 262 -10.80 -17.05 -42.89
N LEU A 263 -9.54 -17.00 -43.34
CA LEU A 263 -8.36 -16.46 -42.63
C LEU A 263 -8.44 -14.93 -42.35
N THR A 264 -9.63 -14.33 -42.27
CA THR A 264 -9.82 -12.87 -42.25
C THR A 264 -10.67 -12.35 -41.09
N ALA A 265 -10.76 -13.08 -39.98
CA ALA A 265 -11.16 -12.49 -38.70
C ALA A 265 -9.88 -12.20 -37.89
N PRO A 266 -9.58 -10.94 -37.54
CA PRO A 266 -8.40 -10.62 -36.74
C PRO A 266 -8.60 -11.23 -35.35
N TYR A 267 -7.51 -11.71 -34.76
CA TYR A 267 -7.41 -12.28 -33.42
C TYR A 267 -7.77 -13.77 -33.28
N TYR A 268 -6.94 -14.61 -33.90
CA TYR A 268 -6.53 -15.88 -33.28
C TYR A 268 -5.05 -15.76 -32.91
N ILE A 269 -4.76 -15.37 -31.67
CA ILE A 269 -3.45 -15.63 -31.05
C ILE A 269 -3.69 -16.75 -30.04
N PHE A 270 -3.14 -17.92 -30.31
CA PHE A 270 -2.78 -18.89 -29.27
C PHE A 270 -1.26 -18.82 -29.07
N PRO A 271 -0.76 -18.62 -27.85
CA PRO A 271 0.52 -19.16 -27.45
C PRO A 271 0.26 -20.45 -26.66
N ALA A 272 0.50 -21.61 -27.27
CA ALA A 272 0.78 -22.81 -26.48
C ALA A 272 1.50 -23.87 -27.31
N GLY A 273 2.71 -24.23 -26.86
CA GLY A 273 3.14 -25.63 -26.92
C GLY A 273 3.75 -26.14 -28.22
N ARG A 274 5.06 -25.93 -28.37
CA ARG A 274 6.04 -27.03 -28.48
C ARG A 274 5.74 -28.10 -29.55
N ARG A 275 6.17 -27.86 -30.79
CA ARG A 275 6.92 -28.87 -31.56
C ARG A 275 8.15 -28.22 -32.15
N GLN A 276 9.27 -28.49 -31.50
CA GLN A 276 10.60 -28.31 -32.04
C GLN A 276 10.69 -29.23 -33.26
N LYS A 277 10.49 -28.67 -34.45
CA LYS A 277 10.82 -29.37 -35.70
C LYS A 277 12.34 -29.30 -35.78
N LEU A 278 12.97 -30.37 -35.32
CA LEU A 278 14.38 -30.63 -35.58
C LEU A 278 14.65 -30.40 -37.06
N LEU A 279 15.59 -29.49 -37.30
CA LEU A 279 16.33 -29.42 -38.53
C LEU A 279 16.94 -30.81 -38.76
N HIS A 280 16.54 -31.49 -39.83
CA HIS A 280 17.38 -32.49 -40.47
C HIS A 280 17.44 -32.16 -41.95
N ASP A 281 18.60 -31.64 -42.31
CA ASP A 281 19.19 -31.66 -43.64
C ASP A 281 19.32 -33.11 -44.13
N GLY A 282 19.17 -33.33 -45.44
CA GLY A 282 19.37 -34.64 -46.06
C GLY A 282 18.69 -34.85 -47.41
N THR A 283 19.45 -34.54 -48.47
CA THR A 283 19.36 -34.93 -49.91
C THR A 283 18.27 -34.31 -50.77
#